data_AF-K2H4I9-F1
#
_entry.id   AF-K2H4I9-F1
#
_cell.length_a   1.000
_cell.length_b   1.000
_cell.length_c   1.000
_cell.angle_alpha   90.00
_cell.angle_beta   90.00
_cell.angle_gamma   90.00
#
_symmetry.space_group_name_H-M   'P 1'
#
loop_
_entity.id
_entity.type
_entity.pdbx_description
1 polymer ?
#
loop_
_entity_poly.entity_id
_entity_poly.type
_entity_poly.pdbx_seq_one_letter_code
_entity_poly.pdbx_strand_id
1 'polypeptide(L)'
;MEKTMKKAGKGLRLGFNLEESRFQESVVDIPAEADYQTYNSIIGSQYIDIVRFNDKYDIVVGDEGLFVSRNPVIRVHTPYEDVELSGNLLFLKRVDTEEGVDSSGMTPGEILELLLELNGNVEIIGVCK
;
A
#
# COMPACT_ATOMS: atom_id res chain seq x y z
N MET A 1 8.57 1.99 30.56
CA MET A 1 8.69 2.11 29.10
C MET A 1 7.36 1.71 28.51
N GLU A 2 6.63 2.67 27.95
CA GLU A 2 5.39 2.37 27.23
C GLU A 2 5.78 1.85 25.84
N LYS A 3 5.46 0.58 25.56
CA LYS A 3 5.34 0.13 24.17
C LYS A 3 4.30 1.04 23.52
N THR A 4 4.66 1.76 22.46
CA THR A 4 3.66 2.44 21.62
C THR A 4 2.72 1.37 21.10
N MET A 5 1.55 1.22 21.72
CA MET A 5 0.58 0.21 21.33
C MET A 5 0.09 0.55 19.93
N LYS A 6 0.28 -0.38 18.98
CA LYS A 6 -0.37 -0.29 17.69
C LYS A 6 -1.88 -0.20 17.91
N LYS A 7 -2.51 0.75 17.22
CA LYS A 7 -3.97 0.90 17.24
C LYS A 7 -4.53 0.36 15.95
N ALA A 8 -5.70 -0.28 16.05
CA ALA A 8 -6.47 -0.59 14.86
C ALA A 8 -6.77 0.72 14.11
N GLY A 9 -6.76 0.64 12.78
CA GLY A 9 -6.97 1.79 11.92
C GLY A 9 -7.41 1.36 10.53
N LYS A 10 -7.22 2.26 9.56
CA LYS A 10 -7.60 2.02 8.18
C LYS A 10 -6.39 1.95 7.25
N GLY A 11 -6.48 1.15 6.20
CA GLY A 11 -5.52 1.15 5.09
C GLY A 11 -6.22 1.61 3.82
N LEU A 12 -5.47 2.23 2.92
CA LEU A 12 -5.97 2.54 1.58
C LEU A 12 -5.46 1.48 0.61
N ARG A 13 -6.36 0.63 0.12
CA ARG A 13 -6.06 -0.37 -0.90
C ARG A 13 -6.37 0.20 -2.27
N LEU A 14 -5.36 0.25 -3.13
CA LEU A 14 -5.47 0.58 -4.55
C LEU A 14 -5.49 -0.73 -5.35
N GLY A 15 -6.67 -1.11 -5.83
CA GLY A 15 -6.84 -2.19 -6.79
C GLY A 15 -6.96 -1.67 -8.21
N PHE A 16 -7.16 -2.58 -9.16
CA PHE A 16 -7.33 -2.23 -10.57
C PHE A 16 -8.48 -3.00 -11.21
N ASN A 17 -9.37 -2.27 -11.90
CA ASN A 17 -10.39 -2.85 -12.75
C ASN A 17 -9.87 -2.87 -14.20
N LEU A 18 -9.50 -4.07 -14.67
CA LEU A 18 -9.00 -4.28 -16.03
C LEU A 18 -10.03 -3.96 -17.12
N GLU A 19 -11.32 -4.19 -16.85
CA GLU A 19 -12.38 -3.96 -17.83
C GLU A 19 -12.59 -2.46 -18.08
N GLU A 20 -12.51 -1.67 -17.01
CA GLU A 20 -12.68 -0.22 -17.05
C GLU A 20 -11.35 0.53 -17.21
N SER A 21 -10.23 -0.18 -17.17
CA SER A 21 -8.86 0.37 -17.23
C SER A 21 -8.63 1.53 -16.25
N ARG A 22 -9.13 1.38 -15.01
CA ARG A 22 -8.99 2.39 -13.95
C ARG A 22 -8.66 1.78 -12.60
N PHE A 23 -8.09 2.61 -11.74
CA PHE A 23 -7.91 2.27 -10.33
C PHE A 23 -9.25 2.07 -9.62
N GLN A 24 -9.22 1.22 -8.60
CA GLN A 24 -10.32 1.02 -7.67
C GLN A 24 -9.80 1.18 -6.25
N GLU A 25 -10.11 2.31 -5.64
CA GLU A 25 -9.76 2.61 -4.26
C GLU A 25 -10.75 1.94 -3.29
N SER A 26 -10.22 1.40 -2.20
CA SER A 26 -11.03 0.84 -1.12
C SER A 26 -10.35 1.09 0.22
N VAL A 27 -11.15 1.43 1.23
CA VAL A 27 -10.65 1.58 2.61
C VAL A 27 -10.86 0.25 3.33
N VAL A 28 -9.78 -0.31 3.86
CA VAL A 28 -9.77 -1.61 4.56
C VAL A 28 -9.45 -1.43 6.03
N ASP A 29 -9.93 -2.36 6.86
CA ASP A 29 -9.59 -2.41 8.28
C ASP A 29 -8.19 -3.01 8.48
N ILE A 30 -7.37 -2.33 9.28
CA ILE A 30 -6.04 -2.78 9.68
C ILE A 30 -6.09 -3.05 11.19
N PRO A 31 -6.01 -4.32 11.62
CA PRO A 31 -6.01 -4.65 13.03
C PRO A 31 -4.76 -4.09 13.73
N ALA A 32 -4.85 -3.89 15.04
CA ALA A 32 -3.74 -3.40 15.85
C ALA A 32 -2.49 -4.31 15.72
N GLU A 33 -2.71 -5.62 15.72
CA GLU A 33 -1.65 -6.62 15.60
C GLU A 33 -1.67 -7.25 14.20
N ALA A 34 -1.69 -6.40 13.16
CA ALA A 34 -1.58 -6.86 11.78
C ALA A 34 -0.21 -7.52 11.56
N ASP A 35 -0.25 -8.72 11.01
CA ASP A 35 0.92 -9.49 10.61
C ASP A 35 0.99 -9.62 9.08
N TYR A 36 2.04 -10.29 8.59
CA TYR A 36 2.23 -10.56 7.17
C TYR A 36 1.03 -11.27 6.54
N GLN A 37 0.38 -12.20 7.26
CA GLN A 37 -0.78 -12.94 6.76
C GLN A 37 -1.99 -12.02 6.54
N THR A 38 -2.19 -11.07 7.45
CA THR A 38 -3.20 -10.03 7.33
C THR A 38 -2.99 -9.22 6.04
N TYR A 39 -1.78 -8.74 5.80
CA TYR A 39 -1.48 -7.96 4.60
C TYR A 39 -1.63 -8.79 3.32
N ASN A 40 -1.06 -10.00 3.29
CA ASN A 40 -1.22 -10.98 2.21
C ASN A 40 -2.70 -11.17 1.82
N SER A 41 -3.59 -11.31 2.82
CA SER A 41 -5.03 -11.48 2.57
C SER A 41 -5.69 -10.25 1.96
N ILE A 42 -5.26 -9.04 2.34
CA ILE A 42 -5.81 -7.77 1.84
C ILE A 42 -5.35 -7.51 0.40
N ILE A 43 -4.07 -7.75 0.12
CA ILE A 43 -3.51 -7.48 -1.21
C ILE A 43 -3.75 -8.64 -2.18
N GLY A 44 -4.00 -9.86 -1.69
CA GLY A 44 -4.19 -11.07 -2.48
C GLY A 44 -2.88 -11.66 -2.99
N SER A 45 -1.85 -11.74 -2.14
CA SER A 45 -0.50 -12.25 -2.45
C SER A 45 -0.04 -13.25 -1.39
N GLN A 46 0.90 -14.12 -1.75
CA GLN A 46 1.57 -15.05 -0.83
C GLN A 46 2.75 -14.40 -0.11
N TYR A 47 3.47 -13.52 -0.79
CA TYR A 47 4.61 -12.79 -0.24
C TYR A 47 4.41 -11.29 -0.46
N ILE A 48 4.86 -10.51 0.52
CA ILE A 48 4.84 -9.06 0.46
C ILE A 48 6.23 -8.48 0.55
N ASP A 49 6.37 -7.32 -0.07
CA ASP A 49 7.42 -6.36 0.21
C ASP A 49 6.81 -5.03 0.68
N ILE A 50 7.60 -4.23 1.39
CA ILE A 50 7.22 -2.91 1.87
C ILE A 50 8.14 -1.87 1.24
N VAL A 51 7.56 -1.04 0.39
CA VAL A 51 8.25 0.04 -0.31
C VAL A 51 7.85 1.37 0.32
N ARG A 52 8.81 2.27 0.50
CA ARG A 52 8.53 3.60 1.05
C ARG A 52 7.81 4.46 0.00
N PHE A 53 6.66 5.04 0.34
CA PHE A 53 6.02 6.05 -0.51
C PHE A 53 6.57 7.45 -0.22
N ASN A 54 6.61 7.86 1.05
CA ASN A 54 7.18 9.12 1.49
C ASN A 54 7.59 9.03 2.98
N ASP A 55 7.76 10.17 3.65
CA ASP A 55 8.11 10.20 5.08
C ASP A 55 6.95 9.78 6.00
N LYS A 56 5.71 9.76 5.49
CA LYS A 56 4.48 9.48 6.25
C LYS A 56 3.84 8.14 5.93
N TYR A 57 4.06 7.60 4.73
CA TYR A 57 3.37 6.42 4.24
C TYR A 57 4.31 5.40 3.62
N ASP A 58 3.98 4.13 3.83
CA ASP A 58 4.58 2.98 3.17
C ASP A 58 3.55 2.31 2.26
N ILE A 59 4.04 1.55 1.28
CA ILE A 59 3.27 0.75 0.32
C ILE A 59 3.60 -0.71 0.57
N VAL A 60 2.59 -1.49 0.95
CA VAL A 60 2.66 -2.94 0.95
C VAL A 60 2.25 -3.44 -0.42
N VAL A 61 3.10 -4.25 -1.04
CA VAL A 61 2.94 -4.77 -2.40
C VAL A 61 3.26 -6.26 -2.41
N GLY A 62 2.69 -7.01 -3.37
CA GLY A 62 3.04 -8.42 -3.56
C GLY A 62 4.40 -8.57 -4.22
N ASP A 63 5.30 -9.39 -3.65
CA ASP A 63 6.63 -9.66 -4.21
C ASP A 63 6.54 -10.43 -5.54
N GLU A 64 5.53 -11.30 -5.67
CA GLU A 64 5.29 -12.01 -6.93
C GLU A 64 4.48 -11.23 -7.98
N GLY A 65 4.16 -9.95 -7.74
CA GLY A 65 3.18 -9.19 -8.52
C GLY A 65 3.43 -9.23 -10.04
N LEU A 66 4.70 -9.14 -10.45
CA LEU A 66 5.12 -9.17 -11.86
C LEU A 66 4.97 -10.53 -12.53
N PHE A 67 4.87 -11.62 -11.75
CA PHE A 67 4.73 -12.98 -12.25
C PHE A 67 3.27 -13.44 -12.33
N VAL A 68 2.33 -12.63 -11.85
CA VAL A 68 0.89 -12.92 -11.90
C VAL A 68 0.30 -12.30 -13.16
N SER A 69 -0.19 -13.15 -14.06
CA SER A 69 -0.82 -12.71 -15.31
C SER A 69 -1.99 -11.77 -15.04
N ARG A 70 -2.13 -10.75 -15.89
CA ARG A 70 -3.15 -9.70 -15.82
C ARG A 70 -3.02 -8.73 -14.64
N ASN A 71 -1.99 -8.81 -13.81
CA ASN A 71 -1.75 -7.75 -12.85
C ASN A 71 -1.39 -6.44 -13.57
N PRO A 72 -1.91 -5.28 -13.11
CA PRO A 72 -1.43 -4.00 -13.60
C PRO A 72 0.04 -3.82 -13.21
N VAL A 73 0.78 -3.11 -14.05
CA VAL A 73 2.07 -2.51 -13.67
C VAL A 73 1.80 -1.03 -13.44
N ILE A 74 2.08 -0.58 -12.22
CA ILE A 74 1.76 0.73 -11.69
C ILE A 74 3.09 1.45 -11.43
N ARG A 75 3.29 2.59 -12.08
CA ARG A 75 4.35 3.52 -11.70
C ARG A 75 3.84 4.41 -10.58
N VAL A 76 4.59 4.46 -9.49
CA VAL A 76 4.33 5.34 -8.35
C VAL A 76 5.44 6.36 -8.27
N HIS A 77 5.10 7.63 -8.40
CA HIS A 77 6.01 8.75 -8.23
C HIS A 77 6.19 9.01 -6.74
N THR A 78 7.37 8.70 -6.21
CA THR A 78 7.73 9.03 -4.82
C THR A 78 8.63 10.28 -4.79
N PRO A 79 8.76 10.96 -3.64
CA PRO A 79 9.73 12.04 -3.50
C PRO A 79 11.20 11.62 -3.67
N TYR A 80 11.50 10.30 -3.66
CA TYR A 80 12.86 9.78 -3.77
C TYR A 80 13.17 9.29 -5.18
N GLU A 81 12.28 8.49 -5.76
CA GLU A 81 12.38 7.93 -7.10
C GLU A 81 11.03 7.38 -7.60
N ASP A 82 10.93 7.15 -8.90
CA ASP A 82 9.80 6.42 -9.47
C ASP A 82 10.00 4.93 -9.21
N VAL A 83 8.98 4.27 -8.65
CA VAL A 83 8.98 2.81 -8.45
C VAL A 83 7.91 2.17 -9.31
N GLU A 84 8.25 1.01 -9.88
CA GLU A 84 7.33 0.20 -10.68
C GLU A 84 6.87 -1.00 -9.85
N LEU A 85 5.59 -1.00 -9.50
CA LEU A 85 4.96 -2.00 -8.66
C LEU A 85 3.89 -2.75 -9.46
N SER A 86 3.51 -3.95 -9.02
CA SER A 86 2.51 -4.74 -9.74
C SER A 86 1.48 -5.38 -8.84
N GLY A 87 0.22 -5.40 -9.30
CA GLY A 87 -0.91 -5.96 -8.55
C GLY A 87 -1.65 -4.91 -7.73
N ASN A 88 -2.18 -5.34 -6.57
CA ASN A 88 -2.84 -4.45 -5.63
C ASN A 88 -1.81 -3.82 -4.70
N LEU A 89 -2.00 -2.54 -4.37
CA LEU A 89 -1.17 -1.81 -3.43
C LEU A 89 -1.96 -1.53 -2.15
N LEU A 90 -1.33 -1.62 -0.99
CA LEU A 90 -1.91 -1.23 0.28
C LEU A 90 -1.03 -0.15 0.93
N PHE A 91 -1.56 1.05 1.03
CA PHE A 91 -0.88 2.15 1.70
C PHE A 91 -1.21 2.14 3.19
N LEU A 92 -0.17 2.33 4.01
CA LEU A 92 -0.21 2.37 5.47
C LEU A 92 0.57 3.56 6.00
N LYS A 93 0.26 3.98 7.23
CA LYS A 93 1.03 5.01 7.92
C LYS A 93 2.38 4.44 8.33
N ARG A 94 3.45 5.18 8.05
CA ARG A 94 4.79 4.95 8.56
C ARG A 94 4.91 5.50 9.97
N VAL A 95 5.45 4.73 10.90
CA VAL A 95 5.67 5.11 12.29
C VAL A 95 7.11 4.79 12.66
N ASP A 96 7.88 5.83 12.97
CA ASP A 96 9.22 5.65 13.54
C ASP A 96 9.09 5.17 15.00
N THR A 97 9.81 4.11 15.32
CA THR A 97 9.87 3.49 16.65
C THR A 97 11.32 3.44 17.13
N GLU A 98 11.52 3.17 18.42
CA GLU A 98 12.88 2.99 18.96
C GLU A 98 13.64 1.82 18.30
N GLU A 99 12.90 0.83 17.76
CA GLU A 99 13.45 -0.37 17.13
C GLU A 99 13.64 -0.22 15.61
N GLY A 100 13.23 0.91 15.02
CA GLY A 100 13.30 1.16 13.59
C GLY A 100 12.01 1.78 13.06
N VAL A 101 11.45 1.19 12.01
CA VAL A 101 10.29 1.71 11.30
C VAL A 101 9.21 0.63 11.27
N ASP A 102 7.98 1.05 11.54
CA ASP A 102 6.82 0.19 11.51
C ASP A 102 5.72 0.79 10.62
N SER A 103 4.76 -0.05 10.22
CA SER A 103 3.57 0.37 9.49
C SER A 103 2.31 0.17 10.34
N SER A 104 1.44 1.18 10.37
CA SER A 104 0.20 1.16 11.14
C SER A 104 -1.01 1.62 10.31
N GLY A 105 -2.20 1.37 10.83
CA GLY A 105 -3.41 1.97 10.28
C GLY A 105 -3.41 3.50 10.35
N MET A 106 -4.16 4.12 9.45
CA MET A 106 -4.42 5.54 9.33
C MET A 106 -5.77 5.93 9.94
N THR A 107 -5.89 7.20 10.30
CA THR A 107 -7.15 7.88 10.57
C THR A 107 -7.86 8.29 9.27
N PRO A 108 -9.17 8.61 9.29
CA PRO A 108 -9.88 9.08 8.10
C PRO A 108 -9.27 10.35 7.47
N GLY A 109 -8.69 11.25 8.28
CA GLY A 109 -8.05 12.47 7.78
C GLY A 109 -6.77 12.16 6.99
N GLU A 110 -5.95 11.24 7.48
CA GLU A 110 -4.74 10.77 6.79
C GLU A 110 -5.08 10.02 5.49
N ILE A 111 -6.16 9.23 5.47
CA ILE A 111 -6.65 8.59 4.23
C ILE A 111 -7.03 9.66 3.18
N LEU A 112 -7.71 10.72 3.57
CA LEU A 112 -8.08 11.80 2.66
C LEU A 112 -6.85 12.56 2.15
N GLU A 113 -5.88 12.85 3.02
CA GLU A 113 -4.60 13.46 2.64
C GLU A 113 -3.87 12.60 1.62
N LEU A 114 -3.74 11.31 1.88
CA LEU A 114 -3.12 10.36 0.97
C LEU A 114 -3.84 10.28 -0.38
N LEU A 115 -5.18 10.24 -0.40
CA LEU A 115 -5.95 10.23 -1.65
C LEU A 115 -5.67 11.46 -2.53
N LEU A 116 -5.47 12.64 -1.91
CA LEU A 116 -5.09 13.85 -2.62
C LEU A 116 -3.65 13.77 -3.14
N GLU A 117 -2.74 13.17 -2.37
CA GLU A 117 -1.35 12.94 -2.79
C GLU A 117 -1.25 11.92 -3.93
N LEU A 118 -2.06 10.86 -3.94
CA LEU A 118 -2.03 9.87 -5.03
C LEU A 118 -2.50 10.44 -6.37
N ASN A 119 -3.33 11.49 -6.34
CA ASN A 119 -3.82 12.11 -7.56
C ASN A 119 -2.68 12.73 -8.38
N GLY A 120 -2.33 12.10 -9.50
CA GLY A 120 -1.21 12.50 -10.36
C GLY A 120 0.14 11.88 -9.98
N ASN A 121 0.22 11.11 -8.89
CA ASN A 121 1.43 10.38 -8.48
C ASN A 121 1.36 8.86 -8.72
N VAL A 122 0.28 8.36 -9.30
CA VAL A 122 0.15 6.96 -9.72
C VAL A 122 -0.32 6.87 -11.17
N GLU A 123 0.33 6.00 -11.95
CA GLU A 123 0.03 5.77 -13.37
C GLU A 123 0.06 4.26 -13.67
N ILE A 124 -0.90 3.76 -14.46
CA ILE A 124 -0.80 2.41 -15.03
C ILE A 124 0.06 2.48 -16.29
N ILE A 125 1.18 1.77 -16.29
CA ILE A 125 2.13 1.74 -17.42
C ILE A 125 2.08 0.43 -18.21
N GLY A 126 1.33 -0.56 -17.73
CA GLY A 126 1.18 -1.84 -18.42
C GLY A 126 0.35 -2.86 -17.67
N VAL A 127 0.32 -4.07 -18.23
CA VAL A 127 -0.34 -5.24 -17.64
C VAL A 127 0.56 -6.46 -17.89
N CYS A 128 0.79 -7.27 -16.86
CA CYS A 128 1.58 -8.50 -16.96
C CYS A 128 0.90 -9.50 -17.90
N LYS A 129 1.70 -10.16 -18.73
CA LYS A 129 1.24 -11.17 -19.70
C LYS A 129 1.00 -12.51 -19.02
#